data_AF-A0A939U5P1-F1
#
_entry.id   AF-A0A939U5P1-F1
#
_cell.length_a   1.000
_cell.length_b   1.000
_cell.length_c   1.000
_cell.angle_alpha   90.00
_cell.angle_beta   90.00
_cell.angle_gamma   90.00
#
_symmetry.space_group_name_H-M   'P 1'
#
loop_
_entity.id
_entity.type
_entity.pdbx_description
1 polymer ?
#
loop_
_entity_poly.entity_id
_entity_poly.type
_entity_poly.pdbx_seq_one_letter_code
_entity_poly.pdbx_strand_id
1 'polypeptide(L)'
;MKYYVNASSPVDGDGSNARPFKKINDAAKIAVPGDEIIVAPGIYREYVNPRKAGTKDARITYRSEKPLGAVITGAEELKGWTKYEGDVWTAKVGNSIFGAYNPYTVKVCGDWYFSPIIRHTGSVFLNDSMMYEATSLEECIKGEPDPGAWDQEASKYKWYTEQDGDTTVLYANFRGKDPNAENVEFTVRRNCFMPEKVGVGYITVSGFLITKAATTWAPPAAYQDGMIGPHWSKGWIIEDCEISNSRCCGISLGKYYDPENDMYFTKNLVKSPTQMERDAVCRGQYHGWLKERVGSHIIRRCHIHHCEQTGIVGRMGGVFSTIEDCHIHDVCTSQQLGGAETAGIKLHAAIDVTIRRNHIHNCIMGVWCDWEAQGARITQNLMHDNHRPEGREHSLGAMFNCDIFIEVGHGPTLIDNNVLLSKVSVVIPSEGIACVHNLMLGSFGLINSGVDSVINGQREPRYTPYHIRHRTEVAGFMTILHGDDRIYNNIFIQHYPVTDETKKPTDNDY
;
A
#
# COMPACT_ATOMS: atom_id res chain seq x y z
N MET A 1 5.40 31.26 -7.61
CA MET A 1 6.87 31.37 -7.83
C MET A 1 7.38 30.05 -8.40
N LYS A 2 8.52 30.04 -9.09
CA LYS A 2 9.21 28.79 -9.46
C LYS A 2 10.46 28.61 -8.62
N TYR A 3 10.58 27.48 -7.95
CA TYR A 3 11.79 27.04 -7.26
C TYR A 3 12.45 25.90 -8.03
N TYR A 4 13.76 25.90 -8.07
CA TYR A 4 14.58 24.90 -8.74
C TYR A 4 15.36 24.11 -7.69
N VAL A 5 15.40 22.79 -7.87
CA VAL A 5 16.13 21.86 -7.00
C VAL A 5 17.06 21.02 -7.87
N ASN A 6 18.33 20.91 -7.48
CA ASN A 6 19.32 20.10 -8.17
C ASN A 6 20.33 19.53 -7.17
N ALA A 7 20.26 18.23 -6.90
CA ALA A 7 21.18 17.53 -5.99
C ALA A 7 22.65 17.65 -6.40
N SER A 8 22.93 17.77 -7.71
CA SER A 8 24.27 17.94 -8.28
C SER A 8 24.81 19.37 -8.19
N SER A 9 24.00 20.33 -7.68
CA SER A 9 24.48 21.69 -7.48
C SER A 9 25.67 21.72 -6.51
N PRO A 10 26.76 22.45 -6.84
CA PRO A 10 27.95 22.52 -5.99
C PRO A 10 27.68 23.27 -4.67
N VAL A 11 26.72 24.19 -4.68
CA VAL A 11 26.32 24.99 -3.51
C VAL A 11 24.82 24.89 -3.29
N ASP A 12 24.42 24.95 -2.02
CA ASP A 12 23.01 25.10 -1.67
C ASP A 12 22.58 26.56 -1.87
N GLY A 13 21.55 26.74 -2.69
CA GLY A 13 21.14 28.03 -3.20
C GLY A 13 19.90 28.61 -2.51
N ASP A 14 19.28 29.58 -3.18
CA ASP A 14 18.04 30.23 -2.75
C ASP A 14 16.80 29.70 -3.49
N GLY A 15 16.98 28.67 -4.32
CA GLY A 15 15.93 28.07 -5.12
C GLY A 15 15.65 28.78 -6.44
N SER A 16 16.40 29.84 -6.79
CA SER A 16 16.36 30.40 -8.14
C SER A 16 17.00 29.45 -9.15
N ASN A 17 16.73 29.64 -10.45
CA ASN A 17 17.34 28.83 -11.50
C ASN A 17 18.88 28.92 -11.49
N ALA A 18 19.43 30.10 -11.17
CA ALA A 18 20.88 30.32 -11.10
C ALA A 18 21.50 29.69 -9.84
N ARG A 19 20.73 29.53 -8.76
CA ARG A 19 21.16 28.99 -7.47
C ARG A 19 20.08 28.05 -6.92
N PRO A 20 19.93 26.84 -7.48
CA PRO A 20 18.90 25.90 -7.04
C PRO A 20 19.18 25.41 -5.62
N PHE A 21 18.13 24.99 -4.92
CA PHE A 21 18.29 24.21 -3.68
C PHE A 21 18.93 22.85 -3.99
N LYS A 22 19.61 22.25 -3.02
CA LYS A 22 20.08 20.85 -3.16
C LYS A 22 19.04 19.81 -2.79
N LYS A 23 18.13 20.15 -1.87
CA LYS A 23 17.12 19.24 -1.33
C LYS A 23 15.72 19.69 -1.71
N ILE A 24 14.86 18.74 -2.02
CA ILE A 24 13.45 19.01 -2.34
C ILE A 24 12.76 19.56 -1.08
N ASN A 25 13.12 19.04 0.10
CA ASN A 25 12.52 19.45 1.36
C ASN A 25 12.82 20.91 1.75
N ASP A 26 13.91 21.51 1.24
CA ASP A 26 14.19 22.92 1.50
C ASP A 26 13.22 23.84 0.74
N ALA A 27 12.86 23.48 -0.51
CA ALA A 27 11.75 24.12 -1.21
C ALA A 27 10.41 23.85 -0.51
N ALA A 28 10.17 22.62 -0.05
CA ALA A 28 8.92 22.22 0.59
C ALA A 28 8.61 22.96 1.90
N LYS A 29 9.65 23.45 2.60
CA LYS A 29 9.51 24.28 3.81
C LYS A 29 8.97 25.67 3.51
N ILE A 30 9.31 26.24 2.35
CA ILE A 30 9.01 27.65 2.05
C ILE A 30 7.83 27.82 1.10
N ALA A 31 7.58 26.85 0.21
CA ALA A 31 6.55 26.91 -0.82
C ALA A 31 5.17 27.30 -0.28
N VAL A 32 4.46 28.15 -1.01
CA VAL A 32 3.11 28.67 -0.72
C VAL A 32 2.15 28.36 -1.89
N PRO A 33 0.82 28.49 -1.70
CA PRO A 33 -0.15 28.27 -2.79
C PRO A 33 0.23 28.96 -4.10
N GLY A 34 0.22 28.20 -5.20
CA GLY A 34 0.59 28.68 -6.54
C GLY A 34 2.08 28.56 -6.89
N ASP A 35 2.90 28.06 -5.97
CA ASP A 35 4.32 27.78 -6.25
C ASP A 35 4.51 26.46 -6.99
N GLU A 36 5.56 26.43 -7.81
CA GLU A 36 6.03 25.27 -8.56
C GLU A 36 7.47 24.96 -8.16
N ILE A 37 7.74 23.71 -7.77
CA ILE A 37 9.05 23.17 -7.44
C ILE A 37 9.46 22.25 -8.59
N ILE A 38 10.50 22.64 -9.31
CA ILE A 38 11.04 21.94 -10.48
C ILE A 38 12.33 21.23 -10.07
N VAL A 39 12.32 19.91 -10.13
CA VAL A 39 13.42 19.08 -9.63
C VAL A 39 14.22 18.50 -10.79
N ALA A 40 15.49 18.88 -10.89
CA ALA A 40 16.41 18.37 -11.90
C ALA A 40 16.69 16.87 -11.70
N PRO A 41 17.09 16.13 -12.75
CA PRO A 41 17.44 14.73 -12.63
C PRO A 41 18.52 14.47 -11.58
N GLY A 42 18.36 13.39 -10.81
CA GLY A 42 19.28 13.03 -9.73
C GLY A 42 18.61 12.16 -8.66
N ILE A 43 19.41 11.63 -7.74
CA ILE A 43 18.95 10.83 -6.60
C ILE A 43 18.88 11.71 -5.36
N TYR A 44 17.69 11.80 -4.78
CA TYR A 44 17.34 12.57 -3.61
C TYR A 44 17.05 11.60 -2.44
N ARG A 45 18.08 11.34 -1.64
CA ARG A 45 18.02 10.47 -0.45
C ARG A 45 17.44 11.21 0.75
N GLU A 46 16.15 11.52 0.69
CA GLU A 46 15.51 12.39 1.68
C GLU A 46 14.05 12.03 1.96
N TYR A 47 13.52 12.61 3.03
CA TYR A 47 12.08 12.65 3.32
C TYR A 47 11.57 14.07 3.05
N VAL A 48 10.67 14.20 2.07
CA VAL A 48 10.03 15.46 1.67
C VAL A 48 8.75 15.66 2.49
N ASN A 49 8.70 16.77 3.23
CA ASN A 49 7.62 17.12 4.15
C ASN A 49 7.03 18.49 3.78
N PRO A 50 6.04 18.55 2.87
CA PRO A 50 5.33 19.77 2.55
C PRO A 50 4.76 20.44 3.80
N ARG A 51 5.11 21.71 4.03
CA ARG A 51 4.72 22.43 5.26
C ARG A 51 3.45 23.26 5.15
N LYS A 52 3.02 23.60 3.93
CA LYS A 52 1.84 24.44 3.66
C LYS A 52 0.94 23.76 2.65
N ALA A 53 -0.37 23.93 2.83
CA ALA A 53 -1.36 23.48 1.87
C ALA A 53 -1.41 24.43 0.67
N GLY A 54 -1.70 23.90 -0.51
CA GLY A 54 -2.23 24.70 -1.62
C GLY A 54 -3.69 25.07 -1.41
N THR A 55 -4.31 25.62 -2.44
CA THR A 55 -5.75 25.82 -2.53
C THR A 55 -6.30 25.20 -3.82
N LYS A 56 -7.62 25.09 -3.93
CA LYS A 56 -8.28 24.58 -5.15
C LYS A 56 -7.81 25.28 -6.42
N ASP A 57 -7.64 26.60 -6.35
CA ASP A 57 -7.29 27.45 -7.49
C ASP A 57 -5.77 27.75 -7.58
N ALA A 58 -5.01 27.43 -6.54
CA ALA A 58 -3.56 27.64 -6.48
C ALA A 58 -2.88 26.48 -5.73
N ARG A 59 -2.68 25.37 -6.44
CA ARG A 59 -1.97 24.18 -5.95
C ARG A 59 -0.50 24.50 -5.70
N ILE A 60 0.15 23.71 -4.83
CA ILE A 60 1.62 23.66 -4.79
C ILE A 60 2.04 22.46 -5.61
N THR A 61 2.81 22.69 -6.66
CA THR A 61 3.20 21.63 -7.61
C THR A 61 4.66 21.27 -7.43
N TYR A 62 4.92 20.01 -7.12
CA TYR A 62 6.24 19.40 -7.20
C TYR A 62 6.28 18.59 -8.48
N ARG A 63 7.27 18.83 -9.33
CA ARG A 63 7.46 17.99 -10.52
C ARG A 63 8.92 17.73 -10.83
N SER A 64 9.18 16.55 -11.38
CA SER A 64 10.44 16.28 -12.04
C SER A 64 10.56 17.11 -13.32
N GLU A 65 11.75 17.61 -13.61
CA GLU A 65 12.05 18.36 -14.83
C GLU A 65 12.00 17.43 -16.06
N LYS A 66 12.56 16.23 -15.93
CA LYS A 66 12.46 15.14 -16.91
C LYS A 66 11.61 14.03 -16.31
N PRO A 67 10.64 13.44 -17.03
CA PRO A 67 9.85 12.31 -16.52
C PRO A 67 10.76 11.23 -15.93
N LEU A 68 10.48 10.85 -14.69
CA LEU A 68 11.21 9.87 -13.87
C LEU A 68 12.70 10.18 -13.61
N GLY A 69 13.21 11.34 -14.05
CA GLY A 69 14.61 11.72 -13.89
C GLY A 69 15.00 12.07 -12.46
N ALA A 70 14.07 12.60 -11.66
CA ALA A 70 14.27 12.84 -10.23
C ALA A 70 13.77 11.63 -9.42
N VAL A 71 14.72 10.97 -8.74
CA VAL A 71 14.49 9.80 -7.90
C VAL A 71 14.44 10.22 -6.44
N ILE A 72 13.35 9.99 -5.74
CA ILE A 72 13.25 10.19 -4.28
C ILE A 72 13.32 8.82 -3.61
N THR A 73 14.27 8.64 -2.67
CA THR A 73 14.48 7.34 -2.03
C THR A 73 14.62 7.40 -0.51
N GLY A 74 13.94 6.48 0.17
CA GLY A 74 14.07 6.27 1.61
C GLY A 74 15.30 5.46 2.00
N ALA A 75 16.10 4.99 1.04
CA ALA A 75 17.29 4.18 1.25
C ALA A 75 18.60 4.97 1.16
N GLU A 76 19.64 4.41 1.78
CA GLU A 76 21.03 4.83 1.65
C GLU A 76 21.85 3.72 0.99
N GLU A 77 22.99 4.09 0.39
CA GLU A 77 23.98 3.11 -0.06
C GLU A 77 24.69 2.48 1.14
N LEU A 78 24.87 1.17 1.09
CA LEU A 78 25.64 0.43 2.09
C LEU A 78 26.93 -0.08 1.45
N LYS A 79 28.05 0.48 1.91
CA LYS A 79 29.41 0.12 1.49
C LYS A 79 30.18 -0.51 2.65
N GLY A 80 31.35 -1.08 2.36
CA GLY A 80 32.22 -1.64 3.38
C GLY A 80 31.81 -3.05 3.82
N TRP A 81 31.19 -3.81 2.92
CA TRP A 81 30.86 -5.21 3.16
C TRP A 81 32.12 -6.05 3.29
N THR A 82 32.20 -6.88 4.32
CA THR A 82 33.28 -7.85 4.51
C THR A 82 32.76 -9.27 4.35
N LYS A 83 33.61 -10.16 3.83
CA LYS A 83 33.23 -11.56 3.64
C LYS A 83 32.99 -12.21 5.01
N TYR A 84 31.85 -12.88 5.17
CA TYR A 84 31.52 -13.61 6.39
C TYR A 84 31.75 -15.12 6.20
N GLU A 85 30.91 -15.77 5.39
CA GLU A 85 30.99 -17.22 5.11
C GLU A 85 30.30 -17.52 3.77
N GLY A 86 30.89 -18.39 2.94
CA GLY A 86 30.27 -18.82 1.68
C GLY A 86 29.93 -17.63 0.77
N ASP A 87 28.65 -17.42 0.46
CA ASP A 87 28.16 -16.26 -0.30
C ASP A 87 27.61 -15.12 0.57
N VAL A 88 27.72 -15.26 1.89
CA VAL A 88 27.29 -14.25 2.87
C VAL A 88 28.40 -13.23 3.14
N TRP A 89 27.98 -11.98 3.16
CA TRP A 89 28.78 -10.83 3.57
C TRP A 89 28.11 -10.11 4.73
N THR A 90 28.89 -9.36 5.50
CA THR A 90 28.39 -8.56 6.63
C THR A 90 28.82 -7.11 6.53
N ALA A 91 27.96 -6.20 6.99
CA ALA A 91 28.23 -4.78 7.13
C ALA A 91 27.64 -4.24 8.43
N LYS A 92 28.27 -3.20 8.99
CA LYS A 92 27.87 -2.56 10.23
C LYS A 92 27.51 -1.10 9.98
N VAL A 93 26.40 -0.65 10.56
CA VAL A 93 25.90 0.73 10.41
C VAL A 93 25.55 1.31 11.78
N GLY A 94 26.09 2.48 12.12
CA GLY A 94 25.75 3.15 13.38
C GLY A 94 24.28 3.56 13.44
N ASN A 95 23.61 3.29 14.55
CA ASN A 95 22.17 3.50 14.72
C ASN A 95 21.74 4.96 14.62
N SER A 96 22.67 5.91 14.76
CA SER A 96 22.41 7.34 14.60
C SER A 96 21.83 7.71 13.24
N ILE A 97 22.10 6.94 12.18
CA ILE A 97 21.54 7.16 10.85
C ILE A 97 20.01 7.06 10.81
N PHE A 98 19.44 6.26 11.71
CA PHE A 98 18.00 5.98 11.77
C PHE A 98 17.22 7.00 12.61
N GLY A 99 17.91 7.82 13.41
CA GLY A 99 17.26 8.74 14.34
C GLY A 99 16.31 8.02 15.30
N ALA A 100 15.04 8.43 15.34
CA ALA A 100 14.03 7.86 16.23
C ALA A 100 13.35 6.58 15.69
N TYR A 101 13.67 6.16 14.46
CA TYR A 101 13.00 5.06 13.78
C TYR A 101 14.03 4.17 13.09
N ASN A 102 14.41 3.06 13.73
CA ASN A 102 15.28 2.05 13.13
C ASN A 102 14.45 0.94 12.45
N PRO A 103 14.44 0.87 11.10
CA PRO A 103 13.66 -0.14 10.37
C PRO A 103 14.03 -1.58 10.74
N TYR A 104 15.27 -1.81 11.19
CA TYR A 104 15.82 -3.14 11.52
C TYR A 104 15.50 -3.61 12.93
N THR A 105 14.82 -2.76 13.73
CA THR A 105 14.28 -3.16 15.05
C THR A 105 12.76 -3.03 15.12
N VAL A 106 12.16 -2.25 14.22
CA VAL A 106 10.70 -2.09 14.17
C VAL A 106 10.09 -3.24 13.39
N LYS A 107 9.26 -4.03 14.07
CA LYS A 107 8.55 -5.18 13.51
C LYS A 107 7.37 -4.73 12.63
N VAL A 108 7.08 -5.51 11.59
CA VAL A 108 5.79 -5.45 10.91
C VAL A 108 4.78 -6.19 11.79
N CYS A 109 3.83 -5.45 12.34
CA CYS A 109 2.76 -6.00 13.17
C CYS A 109 1.57 -5.03 13.24
N GLY A 110 0.43 -5.54 13.68
CA GLY A 110 -0.75 -4.72 13.94
C GLY A 110 -2.04 -5.53 13.83
N ASP A 111 -3.15 -4.82 13.91
CA ASP A 111 -4.47 -5.42 13.74
C ASP A 111 -4.55 -6.12 12.37
N TRP A 112 -5.17 -7.30 12.33
CA TRP A 112 -5.31 -8.14 11.12
C TRP A 112 -4.00 -8.58 10.42
N TYR A 113 -2.84 -8.44 11.07
CA TYR A 113 -1.61 -9.09 10.60
C TYR A 113 -1.58 -10.55 11.04
N PHE A 114 -1.46 -11.48 10.08
CA PHE A 114 -1.62 -12.92 10.33
C PHE A 114 -0.36 -13.75 10.08
N SER A 115 0.67 -13.17 9.46
CA SER A 115 1.92 -13.91 9.25
C SER A 115 2.55 -14.29 10.59
N PRO A 116 2.85 -15.58 10.83
CA PRO A 116 3.43 -16.04 12.09
C PRO A 116 4.92 -15.70 12.20
N ILE A 117 5.57 -15.38 11.07
CA ILE A 117 6.98 -15.07 11.02
C ILE A 117 7.18 -13.59 11.30
N ILE A 118 8.01 -13.29 12.30
CA ILE A 118 8.39 -11.91 12.61
C ILE A 118 9.28 -11.39 11.48
N ARG A 119 8.83 -10.28 10.91
CA ARG A 119 9.56 -9.49 9.91
C ARG A 119 9.73 -8.08 10.41
N HIS A 120 10.75 -7.39 9.92
CA HIS A 120 11.02 -6.00 10.22
C HIS A 120 10.63 -5.10 9.07
N THR A 121 10.48 -3.82 9.38
CA THR A 121 10.20 -2.76 8.39
C THR A 121 11.41 -2.40 7.54
N GLY A 122 12.60 -2.90 7.90
CA GLY A 122 13.81 -2.77 7.11
C GLY A 122 13.80 -3.62 5.83
N SER A 123 14.61 -3.23 4.86
CA SER A 123 14.90 -4.01 3.66
C SER A 123 16.32 -3.75 3.18
N VAL A 124 16.89 -4.75 2.50
CA VAL A 124 18.18 -4.67 1.80
C VAL A 124 17.91 -4.87 0.31
N PHE A 125 18.63 -4.15 -0.55
CA PHE A 125 18.46 -4.18 -1.99
C PHE A 125 19.78 -4.52 -2.67
N LEU A 126 19.69 -5.31 -3.74
CA LEU A 126 20.80 -5.60 -4.64
C LEU A 126 20.39 -5.21 -6.06
N ASN A 127 21.02 -4.18 -6.62
CA ASN A 127 20.71 -3.63 -7.94
C ASN A 127 19.20 -3.36 -8.10
N ASP A 128 18.66 -2.62 -7.14
CA ASP A 128 17.23 -2.23 -7.04
C ASP A 128 16.23 -3.36 -6.72
N SER A 129 16.66 -4.62 -6.67
CA SER A 129 15.81 -5.75 -6.24
C SER A 129 15.78 -5.89 -4.72
N MET A 130 14.58 -5.89 -4.13
CA MET A 130 14.40 -6.13 -2.68
C MET A 130 14.74 -7.58 -2.31
N MET A 131 15.68 -7.74 -1.37
CA MET A 131 16.07 -9.05 -0.83
C MET A 131 15.10 -9.53 0.26
N TYR A 132 15.09 -10.83 0.51
CA TYR A 132 14.19 -11.50 1.44
C TYR A 132 14.78 -11.55 2.84
N GLU A 133 13.99 -11.21 3.85
CA GLU A 133 14.42 -11.25 5.24
C GLU A 133 14.42 -12.70 5.74
N ALA A 134 15.56 -13.16 6.26
CA ALA A 134 15.73 -14.44 6.91
C ALA A 134 15.37 -14.36 8.41
N THR A 135 14.83 -15.42 8.97
CA THR A 135 14.52 -15.55 10.40
C THR A 135 15.75 -15.82 11.27
N SER A 136 16.84 -16.28 10.66
CA SER A 136 18.11 -16.55 11.33
C SER A 136 19.28 -16.36 10.37
N LEU A 137 20.48 -16.17 10.94
CA LEU A 137 21.71 -16.16 10.15
C LEU A 137 21.94 -17.48 9.41
N GLU A 138 21.57 -18.62 10.00
CA GLU A 138 21.66 -19.94 9.36
C GLU A 138 20.78 -20.01 8.08
N GLU A 139 19.54 -19.52 8.15
CA GLU A 139 18.66 -19.46 6.97
C GLU A 139 19.25 -18.53 5.90
N CYS A 140 19.83 -17.39 6.30
CA CYS A 140 20.52 -16.48 5.38
C CYS A 140 21.71 -17.17 4.69
N ILE A 141 22.52 -17.94 5.42
CA ILE A 141 23.66 -18.69 4.87
C ILE A 141 23.21 -19.73 3.85
N LYS A 142 22.17 -20.51 4.15
CA LYS A 142 21.63 -21.52 3.24
C LYS A 142 21.12 -20.88 1.94
N GLY A 143 20.38 -19.76 2.05
CA GLY A 143 19.88 -19.05 0.88
C GLY A 143 18.92 -19.89 0.02
N GLU A 144 18.16 -20.78 0.65
CA GLU A 144 17.15 -21.59 -0.02
C GLU A 144 15.96 -20.74 -0.44
N PRO A 145 15.29 -21.04 -1.57
CA PRO A 145 14.13 -20.29 -2.00
C PRO A 145 12.99 -20.42 -0.99
N ASP A 146 12.21 -19.33 -0.82
CA ASP A 146 10.99 -19.35 -0.02
C ASP A 146 9.87 -20.02 -0.84
N PRO A 147 9.26 -21.12 -0.36
CA PRO A 147 8.29 -21.88 -1.15
C PRO A 147 6.98 -21.12 -1.44
N GLY A 148 6.67 -20.09 -0.64
CA GLY A 148 5.51 -19.23 -0.85
C GLY A 148 5.77 -18.09 -1.83
N ALA A 149 7.02 -17.63 -1.95
CA ALA A 149 7.39 -16.50 -2.81
C ALA A 149 7.06 -16.76 -4.28
N TRP A 150 6.47 -15.78 -4.96
CA TRP A 150 6.08 -15.96 -6.37
C TRP A 150 7.31 -16.04 -7.29
N ASP A 151 8.32 -15.22 -7.00
CA ASP A 151 9.65 -15.30 -7.61
C ASP A 151 10.62 -16.10 -6.73
N GLN A 152 10.86 -17.35 -7.14
CA GLN A 152 11.78 -18.25 -6.44
C GLN A 152 13.23 -17.85 -6.56
N GLU A 153 13.66 -17.28 -7.68
CA GLU A 153 15.07 -16.91 -7.87
C GLU A 153 15.40 -15.68 -7.02
N ALA A 154 14.51 -14.68 -6.98
CA ALA A 154 14.65 -13.55 -6.08
C ALA A 154 14.68 -13.97 -4.61
N SER A 155 13.86 -14.97 -4.22
CA SER A 155 13.76 -15.45 -2.83
C SER A 155 15.02 -16.09 -2.24
N LYS A 156 16.00 -16.44 -3.09
CA LYS A 156 17.32 -16.97 -2.65
C LYS A 156 18.25 -15.87 -2.14
N TYR A 157 18.01 -14.62 -2.52
CA TYR A 157 18.78 -13.46 -2.06
C TYR A 157 18.24 -13.04 -0.70
N LYS A 158 18.89 -13.52 0.36
CA LYS A 158 18.44 -13.33 1.74
C LYS A 158 19.30 -12.33 2.51
N TRP A 159 18.70 -11.66 3.49
CA TRP A 159 19.41 -10.85 4.47
C TRP A 159 18.91 -11.14 5.89
N TYR A 160 19.77 -10.94 6.89
CA TYR A 160 19.48 -11.06 8.31
C TYR A 160 20.07 -9.86 9.06
N THR A 161 19.50 -9.50 10.21
CA THR A 161 20.01 -8.39 11.02
C THR A 161 20.02 -8.71 12.51
N GLU A 162 20.96 -8.10 13.21
CA GLU A 162 21.02 -8.07 14.66
C GLU A 162 21.55 -6.72 15.15
N GLN A 163 21.40 -6.46 16.44
CA GLN A 163 21.90 -5.25 17.08
C GLN A 163 23.16 -5.58 17.88
N ASP A 164 24.24 -4.81 17.66
CA ASP A 164 25.51 -4.88 18.37
C ASP A 164 25.79 -3.52 19.01
N GLY A 165 25.35 -3.35 20.26
CA GLY A 165 25.43 -2.07 20.95
C GLY A 165 24.64 -0.96 20.25
N ASP A 166 25.33 0.08 19.79
CA ASP A 166 24.77 1.23 19.07
C ASP A 166 24.79 1.05 17.55
N THR A 167 25.00 -0.17 17.08
CA THR A 167 25.20 -0.50 15.66
C THR A 167 24.20 -1.57 15.21
N THR A 168 23.64 -1.39 14.02
CA THR A 168 22.88 -2.42 13.31
C THR A 168 23.86 -3.21 12.44
N VAL A 169 23.89 -4.52 12.62
CA VAL A 169 24.68 -5.46 11.80
C VAL A 169 23.75 -6.09 10.77
N LEU A 170 24.16 -6.07 9.51
CA LEU A 170 23.47 -6.69 8.40
C LEU A 170 24.32 -7.83 7.85
N TYR A 171 23.70 -8.97 7.63
CA TYR A 171 24.26 -10.10 6.90
C TYR A 171 23.42 -10.30 5.65
N ALA A 172 24.05 -10.57 4.51
CA ALA A 172 23.33 -10.74 3.26
C ALA A 172 24.02 -11.77 2.36
N ASN A 173 23.23 -12.68 1.82
CA ASN A 173 23.65 -13.70 0.87
C ASN A 173 23.51 -13.16 -0.55
N PHE A 174 24.65 -12.83 -1.17
CA PHE A 174 24.70 -12.19 -2.49
C PHE A 174 24.87 -13.18 -3.65
N ARG A 175 24.78 -14.50 -3.38
CA ARG A 175 24.79 -15.57 -4.39
C ARG A 175 25.96 -15.47 -5.38
N GLY A 176 27.17 -15.28 -4.83
CA GLY A 176 28.41 -15.17 -5.59
C GLY A 176 28.76 -13.76 -6.09
N LYS A 177 27.85 -12.78 -5.95
CA LYS A 177 28.16 -11.38 -6.29
C LYS A 177 28.98 -10.70 -5.21
N ASP A 178 29.82 -9.75 -5.61
CA ASP A 178 30.59 -8.90 -4.69
C ASP A 178 29.80 -7.63 -4.37
N PRO A 179 29.24 -7.49 -3.15
CA PRO A 179 28.42 -6.34 -2.79
C PRO A 179 29.16 -5.00 -2.76
N ASN A 180 30.49 -4.99 -2.81
CA ASN A 180 31.27 -3.76 -2.94
C ASN A 180 31.42 -3.30 -4.39
N ALA A 181 31.22 -4.19 -5.36
CA ALA A 181 31.20 -3.87 -6.79
C ALA A 181 29.78 -3.58 -7.30
N GLU A 182 28.75 -4.10 -6.63
CA GLU A 182 27.34 -3.93 -6.96
C GLU A 182 26.71 -2.68 -6.30
N ASN A 183 25.48 -2.34 -6.71
CA ASN A 183 24.67 -1.35 -6.00
C ASN A 183 23.90 -2.03 -4.86
N VAL A 184 24.41 -1.90 -3.64
CA VAL A 184 23.72 -2.37 -2.43
C VAL A 184 23.20 -1.19 -1.63
N GLU A 185 21.90 -1.22 -1.36
CA GLU A 185 21.19 -0.19 -0.60
C GLU A 185 20.37 -0.80 0.53
N PHE A 186 20.00 0.02 1.49
CA PHE A 186 19.24 -0.40 2.66
C PHE A 186 18.29 0.72 3.09
N THR A 187 17.07 0.38 3.49
CA THR A 187 16.08 1.38 3.91
C THR A 187 16.51 2.07 5.20
N VAL A 188 16.39 3.39 5.24
CA VAL A 188 16.63 4.20 6.45
C VAL A 188 15.36 4.93 6.87
N ARG A 189 14.61 5.48 5.90
CA ARG A 189 13.45 6.35 6.15
C ARG A 189 12.14 5.60 5.99
N ARG A 190 11.19 5.96 6.86
CA ARG A 190 9.82 5.43 6.85
C ARG A 190 9.02 5.85 5.61
N ASN A 191 9.11 7.12 5.22
CA ASN A 191 8.35 7.71 4.11
C ASN A 191 9.27 8.53 3.20
N CYS A 192 8.90 8.68 1.93
CA CYS A 192 9.64 9.49 0.96
C CYS A 192 9.01 10.87 0.75
N PHE A 193 7.69 10.93 0.53
CA PHE A 193 6.98 12.18 0.29
C PHE A 193 5.65 12.19 1.04
N MET A 194 5.63 12.75 2.25
CA MET A 194 4.41 12.73 3.07
C MET A 194 4.42 13.91 4.04
N PRO A 195 3.35 14.71 4.16
CA PRO A 195 3.29 15.74 5.18
C PRO A 195 3.30 15.12 6.58
N GLU A 196 4.05 15.70 7.51
CA GLU A 196 3.98 15.32 8.93
C GLU A 196 2.65 15.76 9.56
N LYS A 197 2.09 16.87 9.09
CA LYS A 197 0.82 17.42 9.56
C LYS A 197 -0.35 17.01 8.67
N VAL A 198 -1.48 16.74 9.29
CA VAL A 198 -2.75 16.58 8.58
C VAL A 198 -3.19 17.88 7.90
N GLY A 199 -4.08 17.77 6.90
CA GLY A 199 -4.72 18.93 6.28
C GLY A 199 -3.84 19.72 5.30
N VAL A 200 -2.63 19.24 4.97
CA VAL A 200 -1.77 19.82 3.94
C VAL A 200 -2.29 19.41 2.55
N GLY A 201 -3.40 20.01 2.13
CA GLY A 201 -4.13 19.68 0.90
C GLY A 201 -3.60 20.36 -0.37
N TYR A 202 -4.23 20.03 -1.51
CA TYR A 202 -4.01 20.64 -2.83
C TYR A 202 -2.54 20.67 -3.28
N ILE A 203 -1.82 19.58 -3.03
CA ILE A 203 -0.50 19.33 -3.56
C ILE A 203 -0.61 18.54 -4.86
N THR A 204 0.22 18.87 -5.84
CA THR A 204 0.45 18.03 -7.03
C THR A 204 1.87 17.47 -6.95
N VAL A 205 2.02 16.16 -7.11
CA VAL A 205 3.31 15.46 -7.23
C VAL A 205 3.33 14.77 -8.58
N SER A 206 4.25 15.17 -9.46
CA SER A 206 4.24 14.73 -10.85
C SER A 206 5.60 14.30 -11.38
N GLY A 207 5.64 13.15 -12.08
CA GLY A 207 6.79 12.77 -12.89
C GLY A 207 7.99 12.22 -12.13
N PHE A 208 7.86 11.85 -10.85
CA PHE A 208 8.96 11.34 -10.02
C PHE A 208 9.04 9.81 -10.05
N LEU A 209 10.24 9.27 -9.89
CA LEU A 209 10.42 7.92 -9.37
C LEU A 209 10.56 8.04 -7.84
N ILE A 210 9.69 7.37 -7.09
CA ILE A 210 9.70 7.36 -5.62
C ILE A 210 9.82 5.91 -5.17
N THR A 211 10.91 5.57 -4.47
CA THR A 211 11.23 4.17 -4.22
C THR A 211 11.82 3.92 -2.83
N LYS A 212 11.77 2.67 -2.37
CA LYS A 212 12.46 2.15 -1.17
C LYS A 212 12.08 2.87 0.12
N ALA A 213 10.97 2.47 0.73
CA ALA A 213 10.50 3.03 2.00
C ALA A 213 10.19 1.96 3.04
N ALA A 214 10.64 2.18 4.28
CA ALA A 214 10.36 1.34 5.43
C ALA A 214 8.99 1.69 6.03
N THR A 215 7.92 1.53 5.26
CA THR A 215 6.55 1.83 5.74
C THR A 215 6.07 0.75 6.72
N THR A 216 5.09 1.10 7.55
CA THR A 216 4.54 0.18 8.56
C THR A 216 3.25 -0.48 8.10
N TRP A 217 2.86 -1.58 8.76
CA TRP A 217 1.57 -2.23 8.53
C TRP A 217 0.42 -1.26 8.77
N ALA A 218 -0.50 -1.16 7.81
CA ALA A 218 -1.49 -0.09 7.74
C ALA A 218 -2.96 -0.58 7.77
N PRO A 219 -3.46 -1.15 8.89
CA PRO A 219 -4.85 -1.57 9.04
C PRO A 219 -5.80 -0.38 9.26
N PRO A 220 -7.13 -0.55 9.06
CA PRO A 220 -8.10 0.56 9.07
C PRO A 220 -8.30 1.19 10.45
N ALA A 221 -7.94 0.51 11.53
CA ALA A 221 -7.99 1.05 12.90
C ALA A 221 -6.69 1.77 13.33
N ALA A 222 -5.67 1.88 12.47
CA ALA A 222 -4.38 2.50 12.80
C ALA A 222 -4.12 3.79 12.01
N TYR A 223 -3.04 4.49 12.32
CA TYR A 223 -2.42 5.43 11.37
C TYR A 223 -1.95 4.65 10.15
N GLN A 224 -2.31 5.14 8.96
CA GLN A 224 -1.95 4.47 7.71
C GLN A 224 -0.95 5.34 6.96
N ASP A 225 0.33 5.02 7.11
CA ASP A 225 1.37 5.65 6.33
C ASP A 225 1.59 4.93 4.99
N GLY A 226 2.39 5.56 4.14
CA GLY A 226 2.78 5.03 2.85
C GLY A 226 4.07 5.70 2.41
N MET A 227 4.68 5.21 1.33
CA MET A 227 5.88 5.84 0.77
C MET A 227 5.58 7.28 0.33
N ILE A 228 4.38 7.50 -0.21
CA ILE A 228 3.80 8.80 -0.50
C ILE A 228 2.34 8.86 -0.02
N GLY A 229 1.88 10.02 0.44
CA GLY A 229 0.47 10.20 0.77
C GLY A 229 0.09 11.63 1.17
N PRO A 230 -1.21 11.97 1.13
CA PRO A 230 -1.72 13.29 1.42
C PRO A 230 -1.88 13.56 2.93
N HIS A 231 -1.74 12.51 3.75
CA HIS A 231 -1.93 12.49 5.21
C HIS A 231 -3.18 13.26 5.65
N TRP A 232 -4.36 12.64 5.51
CA TRP A 232 -5.63 13.20 5.97
C TRP A 232 -5.85 14.65 5.52
N SER A 233 -5.89 14.84 4.20
CA SER A 233 -6.10 16.15 3.58
C SER A 233 -7.01 16.02 2.37
N LYS A 234 -7.09 17.07 1.54
CA LYS A 234 -7.99 17.11 0.38
C LYS A 234 -7.26 17.46 -0.90
N GLY A 235 -7.72 16.87 -2.00
CA GLY A 235 -7.48 17.43 -3.33
C GLY A 235 -6.09 17.19 -3.89
N TRP A 236 -5.28 16.30 -3.33
CA TRP A 236 -4.01 15.92 -3.92
C TRP A 236 -4.14 15.34 -5.34
N ILE A 237 -3.12 15.57 -6.16
CA ILE A 237 -2.90 14.88 -7.42
C ILE A 237 -1.53 14.19 -7.34
N ILE A 238 -1.50 12.88 -7.53
CA ILE A 238 -0.26 12.11 -7.74
C ILE A 238 -0.34 11.55 -9.15
N GLU A 239 0.56 11.98 -10.02
CA GLU A 239 0.48 11.63 -11.45
C GLU A 239 1.81 11.39 -12.13
N ASP A 240 1.81 10.52 -13.15
CA ASP A 240 3.00 10.25 -13.97
C ASP A 240 4.22 9.79 -13.13
N CYS A 241 3.98 9.18 -11.98
CA CYS A 241 5.02 8.73 -11.05
C CYS A 241 5.24 7.22 -11.15
N GLU A 242 6.49 6.79 -10.93
CA GLU A 242 6.81 5.41 -10.59
C GLU A 242 6.94 5.28 -9.06
N ILE A 243 6.25 4.32 -8.46
CA ILE A 243 6.17 4.09 -7.01
C ILE A 243 6.55 2.64 -6.75
N SER A 244 7.72 2.38 -6.15
CA SER A 244 8.20 1.01 -6.01
C SER A 244 8.94 0.67 -4.71
N ASN A 245 9.05 -0.62 -4.39
CA ASN A 245 9.87 -1.11 -3.27
C ASN A 245 9.44 -0.57 -1.88
N SER A 246 8.14 -0.55 -1.59
CA SER A 246 7.66 -0.20 -0.24
C SER A 246 7.53 -1.45 0.63
N ARG A 247 8.03 -1.39 1.88
CA ARG A 247 7.94 -2.53 2.80
C ARG A 247 6.51 -2.86 3.23
N CYS A 248 5.58 -1.92 3.15
CA CYS A 248 4.15 -2.17 3.27
C CYS A 248 3.41 -1.47 2.12
N CYS A 249 3.01 -0.22 2.30
CA CYS A 249 2.10 0.46 1.36
C CYS A 249 2.85 1.45 0.45
N GLY A 250 2.57 1.42 -0.85
CA GLY A 250 3.10 2.39 -1.83
C GLY A 250 2.49 3.78 -1.62
N ILE A 251 1.25 3.97 -2.06
CA ILE A 251 0.48 5.20 -1.85
C ILE A 251 -0.49 5.01 -0.69
N SER A 252 -0.45 5.88 0.31
CA SER A 252 -1.50 5.93 1.34
C SER A 252 -2.46 7.07 1.08
N LEU A 253 -3.76 6.76 1.06
CA LEU A 253 -4.89 7.69 1.18
C LEU A 253 -5.58 7.51 2.54
N GLY A 254 -4.87 6.97 3.53
CA GLY A 254 -5.46 6.50 4.77
C GLY A 254 -5.68 7.55 5.84
N LYS A 255 -6.14 7.08 7.00
CA LYS A 255 -6.46 7.94 8.15
C LYS A 255 -5.21 8.42 8.89
N TYR A 256 -5.40 9.54 9.58
CA TYR A 256 -4.46 10.13 10.53
C TYR A 256 -4.27 9.25 11.78
N TYR A 257 -3.23 9.56 12.54
CA TYR A 257 -2.99 8.95 13.85
C TYR A 257 -3.98 9.45 14.90
N ASP A 258 -4.67 8.52 15.57
CA ASP A 258 -5.58 8.80 16.67
C ASP A 258 -5.16 7.96 17.89
N PRO A 259 -4.64 8.57 18.97
CA PRO A 259 -4.06 7.84 20.09
C PRO A 259 -5.06 6.94 20.84
N GLU A 260 -6.37 7.18 20.72
CA GLU A 260 -7.40 6.35 21.37
C GLU A 260 -7.90 5.21 20.46
N ASN A 261 -7.41 5.13 19.23
CA ASN A 261 -7.83 4.13 18.24
C ASN A 261 -6.65 3.32 17.68
N ASP A 262 -5.48 3.95 17.54
CA ASP A 262 -4.31 3.40 16.84
C ASP A 262 -3.84 2.06 17.41
N MET A 263 -4.01 0.99 16.62
CA MET A 263 -3.64 -0.39 16.97
C MET A 263 -4.18 -0.79 18.36
N TYR A 264 -5.37 -0.30 18.72
CA TYR A 264 -5.88 -0.43 20.08
C TYR A 264 -6.09 -1.89 20.49
N PHE A 265 -6.59 -2.72 19.56
CA PHE A 265 -6.74 -4.16 19.81
C PHE A 265 -5.39 -4.81 20.06
N THR A 266 -4.44 -4.67 19.13
CA THR A 266 -3.09 -5.26 19.27
C THR A 266 -2.36 -4.82 20.54
N LYS A 267 -2.51 -3.57 20.96
CA LYS A 267 -1.82 -3.03 22.16
C LYS A 267 -2.50 -3.39 23.48
N ASN A 268 -3.83 -3.37 23.53
CA ASN A 268 -4.57 -3.43 24.79
C ASN A 268 -5.36 -4.73 24.97
N LEU A 269 -5.75 -5.41 23.89
CA LEU A 269 -6.54 -6.64 23.89
C LEU A 269 -7.90 -6.52 24.60
N VAL A 270 -8.48 -5.30 24.65
CA VAL A 270 -9.75 -5.03 25.37
C VAL A 270 -10.98 -5.07 24.45
N LYS A 271 -10.88 -4.57 23.21
CA LYS A 271 -11.96 -4.51 22.22
C LYS A 271 -11.49 -5.15 20.92
N SER A 272 -12.36 -5.90 20.25
CA SER A 272 -12.03 -6.51 18.95
C SER A 272 -11.63 -5.45 17.91
N PRO A 273 -10.78 -5.81 16.93
CA PRO A 273 -10.34 -4.85 15.92
C PRO A 273 -11.53 -4.35 15.07
N THR A 274 -12.53 -5.21 14.80
CA THR A 274 -13.82 -4.84 14.19
C THR A 274 -14.56 -3.75 14.97
N GLN A 275 -14.58 -3.81 16.32
CA GLN A 275 -15.19 -2.74 17.12
C GLN A 275 -14.37 -1.45 17.01
N MET A 276 -13.04 -1.54 17.00
CA MET A 276 -12.18 -0.37 16.86
C MET A 276 -12.30 0.29 15.48
N GLU A 277 -12.60 -0.46 14.43
CA GLU A 277 -12.88 0.09 13.10
C GLU A 277 -14.20 0.87 13.06
N ARG A 278 -15.27 0.35 13.69
CA ARG A 278 -16.51 1.13 13.87
C ARG A 278 -16.26 2.41 14.67
N ASP A 279 -15.51 2.29 15.77
CA ASP A 279 -15.14 3.45 16.59
C ASP A 279 -14.39 4.45 15.70
N ALA A 280 -13.46 4.02 14.83
CA ALA A 280 -12.72 4.87 13.91
C ALA A 280 -13.61 5.69 12.95
N VAL A 281 -14.80 5.22 12.57
CA VAL A 281 -15.78 5.98 11.77
C VAL A 281 -16.39 7.11 12.57
N CYS A 282 -16.96 6.78 13.73
CA CYS A 282 -17.61 7.73 14.63
C CYS A 282 -16.60 8.80 15.06
N ARG A 283 -15.48 8.33 15.61
CA ARG A 283 -14.13 8.67 15.16
C ARG A 283 -13.88 9.91 14.28
N GLY A 284 -13.75 9.61 12.99
CA GLY A 284 -13.53 10.59 11.93
C GLY A 284 -14.61 11.66 11.85
N GLN A 285 -15.88 11.36 12.14
CA GLN A 285 -16.97 12.35 12.04
C GLN A 285 -16.72 13.58 12.90
N TYR A 286 -16.35 13.40 14.17
CA TYR A 286 -16.06 14.53 15.05
C TYR A 286 -14.67 15.16 14.77
N HIS A 287 -13.73 14.39 14.20
CA HIS A 287 -12.44 14.91 13.73
C HIS A 287 -12.48 15.59 12.35
N GLY A 288 -13.67 15.75 11.77
CA GLY A 288 -13.87 16.50 10.52
C GLY A 288 -13.63 15.70 9.25
N TRP A 289 -13.87 14.38 9.28
CA TRP A 289 -14.03 13.55 8.08
C TRP A 289 -15.30 13.98 7.34
N LEU A 290 -15.17 15.03 6.54
CA LEU A 290 -16.22 15.65 5.75
C LEU A 290 -15.73 15.79 4.32
N LYS A 291 -16.64 15.71 3.34
CA LYS A 291 -16.35 15.89 1.91
C LYS A 291 -15.61 17.20 1.64
N GLU A 292 -15.87 18.23 2.43
CA GLU A 292 -15.27 19.55 2.32
C GLU A 292 -13.78 19.55 2.68
N ARG A 293 -13.32 18.59 3.51
CA ARG A 293 -12.01 18.63 4.18
C ARG A 293 -11.07 17.47 3.86
N VAL A 294 -11.61 16.30 3.47
CA VAL A 294 -10.84 15.06 3.30
C VAL A 294 -11.19 14.39 1.96
N GLY A 295 -10.20 13.76 1.32
CA GLY A 295 -10.39 12.98 0.10
C GLY A 295 -10.38 13.83 -1.17
N SER A 296 -11.19 13.44 -2.15
CA SER A 296 -11.22 14.06 -3.49
C SER A 296 -9.83 14.09 -4.16
N HIS A 297 -9.06 13.02 -3.97
CA HIS A 297 -7.74 12.87 -4.56
C HIS A 297 -7.82 12.35 -6.00
N ILE A 298 -6.76 12.58 -6.77
CA ILE A 298 -6.59 11.98 -8.09
C ILE A 298 -5.25 11.25 -8.10
N ILE A 299 -5.29 9.95 -8.32
CA ILE A 299 -4.11 9.13 -8.58
C ILE A 299 -4.21 8.71 -10.04
N ARG A 300 -3.26 9.11 -10.89
CA ARG A 300 -3.38 8.79 -12.31
C ARG A 300 -2.08 8.57 -13.05
N ARG A 301 -2.08 7.67 -14.04
CA ARG A 301 -0.91 7.39 -14.88
C ARG A 301 0.34 7.05 -14.05
N CYS A 302 0.14 6.43 -12.90
CA CYS A 302 1.24 5.97 -12.06
C CYS A 302 1.56 4.51 -12.37
N HIS A 303 2.84 4.16 -12.26
CA HIS A 303 3.32 2.79 -12.29
C HIS A 303 3.69 2.38 -10.86
N ILE A 304 2.96 1.45 -10.27
CA ILE A 304 3.05 1.11 -8.85
C ILE A 304 3.38 -0.38 -8.71
N HIS A 305 4.53 -0.71 -8.15
CA HIS A 305 4.94 -2.12 -8.08
C HIS A 305 5.85 -2.49 -6.91
N HIS A 306 6.00 -3.79 -6.64
CA HIS A 306 6.91 -4.32 -5.62
C HIS A 306 6.66 -3.69 -4.24
N CYS A 307 5.39 -3.70 -3.81
CA CYS A 307 4.96 -3.23 -2.49
C CYS A 307 4.40 -4.41 -1.69
N GLU A 308 4.82 -4.59 -0.44
CA GLU A 308 4.59 -5.86 0.28
C GLU A 308 3.28 -5.92 1.08
N GLN A 309 2.51 -4.83 1.15
CA GLN A 309 1.14 -4.83 1.68
C GLN A 309 0.15 -4.39 0.59
N THR A 310 0.27 -3.15 0.10
CA THR A 310 -0.59 -2.63 -0.97
C THR A 310 0.15 -1.73 -1.95
N GLY A 311 -0.34 -1.64 -3.18
CA GLY A 311 0.01 -0.55 -4.08
C GLY A 311 -0.61 0.77 -3.60
N ILE A 312 -1.92 0.74 -3.31
CA ILE A 312 -2.68 1.87 -2.75
C ILE A 312 -3.50 1.39 -1.54
N VAL A 313 -3.33 2.03 -0.38
CA VAL A 313 -4.12 1.78 0.84
C VAL A 313 -4.98 3.00 1.20
N GLY A 314 -6.08 2.81 1.93
CA GLY A 314 -6.63 3.88 2.75
C GLY A 314 -7.98 3.60 3.38
N ARG A 315 -8.13 3.97 4.64
CA ARG A 315 -9.38 4.09 5.40
C ARG A 315 -9.79 5.54 5.48
N MET A 316 -11.03 5.87 5.11
CA MET A 316 -11.66 7.19 5.20
C MET A 316 -11.01 8.30 4.35
N GLY A 317 -9.68 8.45 4.34
CA GLY A 317 -8.98 9.53 3.66
C GLY A 317 -9.11 9.49 2.13
N GLY A 318 -9.52 8.35 1.56
CA GLY A 318 -9.68 8.14 0.12
C GLY A 318 -11.05 8.50 -0.46
N VAL A 319 -12.04 8.89 0.36
CA VAL A 319 -13.40 9.21 -0.12
C VAL A 319 -13.42 10.20 -1.29
N PHE A 320 -14.37 10.04 -2.21
CA PHE A 320 -14.57 10.90 -3.39
C PHE A 320 -13.40 10.95 -4.38
N SER A 321 -12.40 10.07 -4.23
CA SER A 321 -11.20 10.10 -5.06
C SER A 321 -11.39 9.38 -6.40
N THR A 322 -10.53 9.68 -7.36
CA THR A 322 -10.41 8.94 -8.62
C THR A 322 -9.03 8.29 -8.70
N ILE A 323 -9.00 6.99 -8.97
CA ILE A 323 -7.79 6.23 -9.26
C ILE A 323 -7.91 5.75 -10.70
N GLU A 324 -7.10 6.29 -11.61
CA GLU A 324 -7.27 6.03 -13.03
C GLU A 324 -6.00 5.88 -13.86
N ASP A 325 -6.07 5.08 -14.91
CA ASP A 325 -4.98 4.92 -15.87
C ASP A 325 -3.64 4.48 -15.21
N CYS A 326 -3.69 3.82 -14.06
CA CYS A 326 -2.50 3.31 -13.37
C CYS A 326 -2.16 1.88 -13.81
N HIS A 327 -0.88 1.54 -13.74
CA HIS A 327 -0.37 0.18 -13.88
C HIS A 327 0.11 -0.32 -12.52
N ILE A 328 -0.53 -1.33 -11.95
CA ILE A 328 -0.29 -1.82 -10.59
C ILE A 328 0.04 -3.29 -10.62
N HIS A 329 1.24 -3.68 -10.17
CA HIS A 329 1.63 -5.09 -10.17
C HIS A 329 2.68 -5.48 -9.14
N ASP A 330 2.88 -6.78 -8.95
CA ASP A 330 3.82 -7.32 -7.96
C ASP A 330 3.56 -6.77 -6.55
N VAL A 331 2.31 -6.87 -6.10
CA VAL A 331 1.90 -6.44 -4.76
C VAL A 331 1.69 -7.64 -3.85
N CYS A 332 2.45 -7.65 -2.75
CA CYS A 332 2.50 -8.74 -1.76
C CYS A 332 2.93 -10.08 -2.38
N THR A 333 3.76 -10.07 -3.43
CA THR A 333 4.18 -11.30 -4.15
C THR A 333 5.36 -12.02 -3.52
N SER A 334 6.13 -11.34 -2.66
CA SER A 334 7.18 -12.01 -1.87
C SER A 334 6.59 -12.97 -0.84
N GLN A 335 5.32 -12.76 -0.45
CA GLN A 335 4.63 -13.50 0.60
C GLN A 335 5.36 -13.50 1.96
N GLN A 336 6.28 -12.54 2.19
CA GLN A 336 6.93 -12.34 3.49
C GLN A 336 5.98 -11.77 4.54
N LEU A 337 4.99 -10.99 4.08
CA LEU A 337 3.92 -10.42 4.88
C LEU A 337 2.59 -11.12 4.55
N GLY A 338 1.67 -11.12 5.51
CA GLY A 338 0.36 -11.75 5.36
C GLY A 338 -0.61 -11.20 6.39
N GLY A 339 -1.84 -10.98 5.98
CA GLY A 339 -2.88 -10.41 6.81
C GLY A 339 -4.06 -9.91 5.97
N ALA A 340 -5.18 -9.66 6.62
CA ALA A 340 -6.39 -9.13 5.99
C ALA A 340 -6.26 -7.64 5.63
N GLU A 341 -5.14 -7.21 5.05
CA GLU A 341 -4.91 -5.82 4.61
C GLU A 341 -4.10 -5.72 3.31
N THR A 342 -4.08 -6.78 2.49
CA THR A 342 -3.23 -6.87 1.30
C THR A 342 -4.02 -6.93 -0.01
N ALA A 343 -3.70 -6.03 -0.95
CA ALA A 343 -4.27 -5.97 -2.31
C ALA A 343 -3.51 -4.93 -3.15
N GLY A 344 -3.61 -4.98 -4.48
CA GLY A 344 -3.15 -3.92 -5.36
C GLY A 344 -3.72 -2.56 -4.95
N ILE A 345 -5.04 -2.51 -4.72
CA ILE A 345 -5.74 -1.38 -4.10
C ILE A 345 -6.60 -1.93 -2.95
N LYS A 346 -6.37 -1.49 -1.70
CA LYS A 346 -7.28 -1.73 -0.57
C LYS A 346 -7.83 -0.42 -0.02
N LEU A 347 -9.14 -0.21 -0.13
CA LEU A 347 -9.81 0.98 0.39
C LEU A 347 -10.94 0.60 1.34
N HIS A 348 -10.97 1.28 2.47
CA HIS A 348 -12.07 1.21 3.40
C HIS A 348 -12.83 2.53 3.44
N ALA A 349 -14.16 2.46 3.44
CA ALA A 349 -15.01 3.61 3.19
C ALA A 349 -14.69 4.28 1.86
N ALA A 350 -14.73 3.50 0.79
CA ALA A 350 -14.55 3.94 -0.59
C ALA A 350 -15.76 4.74 -1.13
N ILE A 351 -16.29 5.68 -0.33
CA ILE A 351 -17.51 6.44 -0.62
C ILE A 351 -17.30 7.28 -1.87
N ASP A 352 -18.17 7.12 -2.89
CA ASP A 352 -18.09 7.80 -4.19
C ASP A 352 -16.70 7.69 -4.87
N VAL A 353 -15.89 6.67 -4.55
CA VAL A 353 -14.59 6.48 -5.20
C VAL A 353 -14.78 5.89 -6.59
N THR A 354 -14.03 6.40 -7.57
CA THR A 354 -13.97 5.83 -8.93
C THR A 354 -12.62 5.18 -9.17
N ILE A 355 -12.59 3.88 -9.44
CA ILE A 355 -11.40 3.11 -9.82
C ILE A 355 -11.57 2.72 -11.29
N ARG A 356 -10.87 3.39 -12.22
CA ARG A 356 -11.11 3.19 -13.65
C ARG A 356 -9.91 3.10 -14.57
N ARG A 357 -10.00 2.28 -15.62
CA ARG A 357 -8.95 2.16 -16.65
C ARG A 357 -7.56 1.80 -16.09
N ASN A 358 -7.52 1.09 -14.96
CA ASN A 358 -6.27 0.59 -14.41
C ASN A 358 -5.94 -0.79 -15.00
N HIS A 359 -4.65 -1.09 -15.08
CA HIS A 359 -4.13 -2.42 -15.38
C HIS A 359 -3.54 -2.99 -14.10
N ILE A 360 -4.16 -4.02 -13.52
CA ILE A 360 -3.82 -4.57 -12.20
C ILE A 360 -3.53 -6.07 -12.34
N HIS A 361 -2.28 -6.47 -12.14
CA HIS A 361 -1.90 -7.88 -12.29
C HIS A 361 -0.81 -8.31 -11.34
N ASN A 362 -0.60 -9.62 -11.21
CA ASN A 362 0.41 -10.17 -10.31
C ASN A 362 0.33 -9.59 -8.88
N CYS A 363 -0.89 -9.41 -8.36
CA CYS A 363 -1.11 -9.00 -6.98
C CYS A 363 -1.74 -10.16 -6.19
N ILE A 364 -1.50 -10.25 -4.88
CA ILE A 364 -2.27 -11.16 -4.00
C ILE A 364 -3.77 -11.02 -4.25
N MET A 365 -4.23 -9.80 -4.52
CA MET A 365 -5.60 -9.45 -4.88
C MET A 365 -5.58 -8.17 -5.71
N GLY A 366 -6.51 -8.00 -6.66
CA GLY A 366 -6.56 -6.79 -7.48
C GLY A 366 -7.06 -5.57 -6.70
N VAL A 367 -8.36 -5.52 -6.43
CA VAL A 367 -9.03 -4.44 -5.69
C VAL A 367 -9.84 -5.02 -4.54
N TRP A 368 -9.65 -4.47 -3.34
CA TRP A 368 -10.46 -4.76 -2.16
C TRP A 368 -11.11 -3.47 -1.65
N CYS A 369 -12.43 -3.38 -1.75
CA CYS A 369 -13.21 -2.35 -1.08
C CYS A 369 -13.84 -2.97 0.18
N ASP A 370 -13.34 -2.58 1.35
CA ASP A 370 -13.62 -3.20 2.63
C ASP A 370 -14.40 -2.24 3.53
N TRP A 371 -15.67 -2.54 3.80
CA TRP A 371 -16.66 -1.65 4.43
C TRP A 371 -16.99 -0.41 3.60
N GLU A 372 -18.25 0.04 3.71
CA GLU A 372 -18.68 1.39 3.32
C GLU A 372 -18.33 1.77 1.87
N ALA A 373 -18.30 0.79 0.95
CA ALA A 373 -18.09 0.98 -0.49
C ALA A 373 -19.28 1.68 -1.19
N GLN A 374 -19.91 2.65 -0.53
CA GLN A 374 -21.15 3.27 -0.95
C GLN A 374 -20.93 4.27 -2.08
N GLY A 375 -21.56 4.05 -3.23
CA GLY A 375 -21.36 4.87 -4.43
C GLY A 375 -20.03 4.60 -5.14
N ALA A 376 -19.26 3.61 -4.69
CA ALA A 376 -18.01 3.22 -5.33
C ALA A 376 -18.30 2.69 -6.75
N ARG A 377 -17.43 3.04 -7.71
CA ARG A 377 -17.48 2.56 -9.08
C ARG A 377 -16.14 2.00 -9.53
N ILE A 378 -16.11 0.69 -9.81
CA ILE A 378 -14.94 -0.01 -10.34
C ILE A 378 -15.22 -0.29 -11.82
N THR A 379 -14.58 0.45 -12.73
CA THR A 379 -14.99 0.44 -14.13
C THR A 379 -13.86 0.44 -15.17
N GLN A 380 -14.00 -0.31 -16.25
CA GLN A 380 -13.03 -0.29 -17.36
C GLN A 380 -11.61 -0.76 -16.97
N ASN A 381 -11.45 -1.54 -15.90
CA ASN A 381 -10.14 -2.05 -15.49
C ASN A 381 -9.84 -3.39 -16.19
N LEU A 382 -8.55 -3.63 -16.43
CA LEU A 382 -8.01 -4.94 -16.83
C LEU A 382 -7.33 -5.57 -15.62
N MET A 383 -7.82 -6.73 -15.18
CA MET A 383 -7.28 -7.47 -14.05
C MET A 383 -6.97 -8.92 -14.45
N HIS A 384 -5.74 -9.37 -14.23
CA HIS A 384 -5.30 -10.72 -14.57
C HIS A 384 -4.14 -11.17 -13.66
N ASP A 385 -3.90 -12.48 -13.54
CA ASP A 385 -2.81 -13.02 -12.73
C ASP A 385 -2.79 -12.51 -11.27
N ASN A 386 -3.94 -12.07 -10.74
CA ASN A 386 -4.13 -11.74 -9.34
C ASN A 386 -4.43 -13.00 -8.55
N HIS A 387 -3.52 -13.96 -8.64
CA HIS A 387 -3.58 -15.23 -7.97
C HIS A 387 -2.20 -15.84 -7.80
N ARG A 388 -2.06 -16.67 -6.77
CA ARG A 388 -0.82 -17.41 -6.53
C ARG A 388 -0.44 -18.24 -7.76
N PRO A 389 0.81 -18.12 -8.28
CA PRO A 389 1.29 -18.95 -9.39
C PRO A 389 1.24 -20.45 -9.07
N GLU A 390 1.14 -21.27 -10.12
CA GLU A 390 1.09 -22.72 -9.96
C GLU A 390 2.39 -23.26 -9.34
N GLY A 391 2.26 -24.27 -8.48
CA GLY A 391 3.39 -24.88 -7.77
C GLY A 391 3.92 -24.09 -6.58
N ARG A 392 3.30 -22.97 -6.20
CA ARG A 392 3.64 -22.21 -4.98
C ARG A 392 2.82 -22.65 -3.78
N GLU A 393 3.46 -22.72 -2.62
CA GLU A 393 2.80 -23.04 -1.36
C GLU A 393 1.94 -21.86 -0.87
N HIS A 394 0.91 -22.15 -0.08
CA HIS A 394 0.15 -21.09 0.59
C HIS A 394 0.90 -20.66 1.84
N SER A 395 1.47 -19.46 1.82
CA SER A 395 2.11 -18.88 3.01
C SER A 395 1.11 -18.74 4.15
N LEU A 396 1.49 -19.15 5.35
CA LEU A 396 0.66 -19.04 6.54
C LEU A 396 0.29 -17.57 6.81
N GLY A 397 -1.01 -17.29 6.94
CA GLY A 397 -1.54 -15.95 7.15
C GLY A 397 -1.73 -15.12 5.87
N ALA A 398 -1.39 -15.64 4.69
CA ALA A 398 -1.71 -14.98 3.43
C ALA A 398 -3.22 -15.03 3.17
N MET A 399 -3.75 -13.96 2.57
CA MET A 399 -5.15 -13.93 2.13
C MET A 399 -5.36 -14.79 0.88
N PHE A 400 -6.61 -15.16 0.62
CA PHE A 400 -7.00 -15.72 -0.66
C PHE A 400 -6.80 -14.70 -1.80
N ASN A 401 -6.96 -15.14 -3.05
CA ASN A 401 -6.75 -14.31 -4.21
C ASN A 401 -8.04 -14.06 -5.01
N CYS A 402 -8.18 -12.85 -5.57
CA CYS A 402 -9.21 -12.52 -6.56
C CYS A 402 -8.89 -11.21 -7.29
N ASP A 403 -9.61 -10.93 -8.39
CA ASP A 403 -9.54 -9.63 -9.05
C ASP A 403 -10.25 -8.54 -8.23
N ILE A 404 -11.50 -8.75 -7.82
CA ILE A 404 -12.29 -7.78 -7.03
C ILE A 404 -12.89 -8.42 -5.79
N PHE A 405 -12.69 -7.80 -4.63
CA PHE A 405 -13.28 -8.15 -3.35
C PHE A 405 -14.07 -6.97 -2.77
N ILE A 406 -15.39 -7.12 -2.61
CA ILE A 406 -16.24 -6.16 -1.89
C ILE A 406 -16.72 -6.79 -0.59
N GLU A 407 -16.26 -6.26 0.54
CA GLU A 407 -16.52 -6.85 1.84
C GLU A 407 -17.38 -5.93 2.72
N VAL A 408 -18.39 -6.53 3.35
CA VAL A 408 -19.27 -5.93 4.36
C VAL A 408 -19.75 -4.50 4.07
N GLY A 409 -20.08 -4.25 2.80
CA GLY A 409 -20.74 -3.03 2.34
C GLY A 409 -22.22 -3.25 2.01
N HIS A 410 -22.97 -2.14 1.94
CA HIS A 410 -24.41 -2.12 1.66
C HIS A 410 -24.75 -1.45 0.32
N GLY A 411 -23.72 -1.11 -0.47
CA GLY A 411 -23.87 -0.42 -1.74
C GLY A 411 -24.51 0.98 -1.65
N PRO A 412 -25.02 1.52 -2.77
CA PRO A 412 -24.91 0.92 -4.10
C PRO A 412 -23.46 0.95 -4.59
N THR A 413 -22.91 -0.21 -4.96
CA THR A 413 -21.57 -0.34 -5.56
C THR A 413 -21.73 -0.78 -7.01
N LEU A 414 -21.01 -0.16 -7.95
CA LEU A 414 -21.06 -0.51 -9.36
C LEU A 414 -19.72 -1.09 -9.84
N ILE A 415 -19.75 -2.33 -10.33
CA ILE A 415 -18.64 -3.01 -11.01
C ILE A 415 -19.03 -3.13 -12.47
N ASP A 416 -18.47 -2.30 -13.35
CA ASP A 416 -18.91 -2.25 -14.74
C ASP A 416 -17.82 -2.17 -15.82
N ASN A 417 -18.01 -2.84 -16.95
CA ASN A 417 -17.10 -2.77 -18.10
C ASN A 417 -15.66 -3.23 -17.80
N ASN A 418 -15.44 -4.10 -16.81
CA ASN A 418 -14.11 -4.63 -16.51
C ASN A 418 -13.82 -5.94 -17.26
N VAL A 419 -12.54 -6.23 -17.44
CA VAL A 419 -12.01 -7.50 -17.95
C VAL A 419 -11.28 -8.20 -16.80
N LEU A 420 -11.90 -9.24 -16.24
CA LEU A 420 -11.46 -9.96 -15.04
C LEU A 420 -11.04 -11.38 -15.41
N LEU A 421 -9.73 -11.64 -15.41
CA LEU A 421 -9.14 -12.84 -16.01
C LEU A 421 -8.51 -13.79 -14.98
N SER A 422 -8.49 -13.46 -13.69
CA SER A 422 -7.90 -14.32 -12.66
C SER A 422 -8.79 -15.51 -12.28
N LYS A 423 -8.23 -16.50 -11.58
CA LYS A 423 -8.94 -17.73 -11.12
C LYS A 423 -10.24 -17.43 -10.35
N VAL A 424 -10.26 -16.33 -9.60
CA VAL A 424 -11.45 -15.80 -8.92
C VAL A 424 -11.65 -14.36 -9.39
N SER A 425 -12.76 -14.07 -10.05
CA SER A 425 -13.02 -12.74 -10.60
C SER A 425 -13.62 -11.80 -9.56
N VAL A 426 -14.65 -12.24 -8.84
CA VAL A 426 -15.39 -11.37 -7.91
C VAL A 426 -15.71 -12.11 -6.62
N VAL A 427 -15.44 -11.49 -5.49
CA VAL A 427 -15.78 -11.96 -4.15
C VAL A 427 -16.64 -10.90 -3.46
N ILE A 428 -17.85 -11.26 -3.03
CA ILE A 428 -18.86 -10.29 -2.55
C ILE A 428 -19.61 -10.76 -1.30
N PRO A 429 -18.95 -10.91 -0.14
CA PRO A 429 -19.62 -11.00 1.16
C PRO A 429 -20.13 -9.61 1.57
N SER A 430 -21.09 -9.11 0.78
CA SER A 430 -21.71 -7.78 0.84
C SER A 430 -23.12 -7.87 0.26
N GLU A 431 -23.78 -6.72 0.15
CA GLU A 431 -25.07 -6.57 -0.52
C GLU A 431 -25.12 -5.24 -1.29
N GLY A 432 -26.12 -5.08 -2.18
CA GLY A 432 -26.31 -3.83 -2.92
C GLY A 432 -25.31 -3.62 -4.06
N ILE A 433 -24.79 -4.71 -4.65
CA ILE A 433 -23.74 -4.67 -5.67
C ILE A 433 -24.34 -4.85 -7.07
N ALA A 434 -23.93 -4.00 -8.01
CA ALA A 434 -24.28 -4.13 -9.42
C ALA A 434 -23.06 -4.54 -10.25
N CYS A 435 -23.07 -5.75 -10.80
CA CYS A 435 -22.10 -6.20 -11.80
C CYS A 435 -22.71 -6.06 -13.19
N VAL A 436 -22.20 -5.16 -14.02
CA VAL A 436 -22.79 -4.81 -15.32
C VAL A 436 -21.75 -4.79 -16.45
N HIS A 437 -21.99 -5.48 -17.57
CA HIS A 437 -21.12 -5.40 -18.76
C HIS A 437 -19.66 -5.86 -18.56
N ASN A 438 -19.38 -6.77 -17.63
CA ASN A 438 -18.03 -7.29 -17.42
C ASN A 438 -17.75 -8.57 -18.23
N LEU A 439 -16.48 -8.81 -18.56
CA LEU A 439 -15.98 -10.12 -18.96
C LEU A 439 -15.31 -10.78 -17.75
N MET A 440 -15.73 -11.99 -17.39
CA MET A 440 -15.29 -12.68 -16.17
C MET A 440 -14.93 -14.13 -16.48
N LEU A 441 -13.66 -14.49 -16.31
CA LEU A 441 -13.13 -15.84 -16.58
C LEU A 441 -12.94 -16.69 -15.31
N GLY A 442 -13.04 -16.07 -14.14
CA GLY A 442 -12.90 -16.70 -12.84
C GLY A 442 -14.23 -16.93 -12.14
N SER A 443 -14.17 -17.62 -11.00
CA SER A 443 -15.34 -17.88 -10.16
C SER A 443 -15.85 -16.63 -9.43
N PHE A 444 -17.09 -16.72 -8.95
CA PHE A 444 -17.63 -15.85 -7.91
C PHE A 444 -17.46 -16.53 -6.54
N GLY A 445 -16.97 -15.78 -5.55
CA GLY A 445 -16.72 -16.28 -4.21
C GLY A 445 -17.53 -15.55 -3.13
N LEU A 446 -17.74 -16.24 -2.00
CA LEU A 446 -18.28 -15.70 -0.73
C LEU A 446 -19.57 -14.87 -0.86
N ILE A 447 -20.49 -15.22 -1.76
CA ILE A 447 -21.73 -14.44 -1.98
C ILE A 447 -22.65 -14.45 -0.74
N ASN A 448 -22.71 -15.59 -0.03
CA ASN A 448 -23.62 -15.83 1.12
C ASN A 448 -22.86 -16.26 2.39
N SER A 449 -21.59 -15.89 2.53
CA SER A 449 -20.75 -16.22 3.68
C SER A 449 -19.71 -15.12 3.92
N GLY A 450 -18.76 -15.31 4.84
CA GLY A 450 -17.63 -14.37 5.03
C GLY A 450 -17.96 -13.04 5.72
N VAL A 451 -19.20 -12.82 6.18
CA VAL A 451 -19.62 -11.54 6.80
C VAL A 451 -19.56 -11.53 8.33
N ASP A 452 -19.49 -12.70 8.97
CA ASP A 452 -19.44 -12.81 10.43
C ASP A 452 -18.01 -12.73 10.96
N SER A 453 -17.84 -12.20 12.16
CA SER A 453 -16.61 -12.34 12.94
C SER A 453 -16.64 -13.63 13.76
N VAL A 454 -15.50 -14.26 13.98
CA VAL A 454 -15.38 -15.35 14.95
C VAL A 454 -14.91 -14.78 16.29
N ILE A 455 -15.81 -14.75 17.27
CA ILE A 455 -15.55 -14.25 18.63
C ILE A 455 -15.76 -15.41 19.60
N ASN A 456 -14.73 -15.76 20.38
CA ASN A 456 -14.75 -16.90 21.31
C ASN A 456 -15.23 -18.23 20.69
N GLY A 457 -14.88 -18.46 19.42
CA GLY A 457 -15.28 -19.66 18.68
C GLY A 457 -16.73 -19.65 18.19
N GLN A 458 -17.45 -18.53 18.32
CA GLN A 458 -18.80 -18.35 17.79
C GLN A 458 -18.81 -17.36 16.63
N ARG A 459 -19.65 -17.61 15.62
CA ARG A 459 -19.91 -16.64 14.54
C ARG A 459 -20.84 -15.56 15.09
N GLU A 460 -20.37 -14.32 15.05
CA GLU A 460 -21.14 -13.14 15.43
C GLU A 460 -21.28 -12.19 14.23
N PRO A 461 -22.49 -11.68 13.95
CA PRO A 461 -22.71 -10.76 12.85
C PRO A 461 -21.87 -9.48 12.98
N ARG A 462 -21.24 -9.06 11.88
CA ARG A 462 -20.63 -7.73 11.81
C ARG A 462 -21.70 -6.69 11.48
N TYR A 463 -21.70 -5.61 12.24
CA TYR A 463 -22.46 -4.40 11.93
C TYR A 463 -21.50 -3.36 11.37
N THR A 464 -21.75 -2.93 10.14
CA THR A 464 -20.95 -1.92 9.44
C THR A 464 -21.84 -0.72 9.08
N PRO A 465 -21.28 0.50 8.92
CA PRO A 465 -22.08 1.68 8.66
C PRO A 465 -22.47 1.82 7.19
N TYR A 466 -23.57 2.54 6.96
CA TYR A 466 -23.91 3.16 5.68
C TYR A 466 -24.14 4.66 5.88
N HIS A 467 -24.09 5.42 4.79
CA HIS A 467 -23.95 6.87 4.84
C HIS A 467 -25.12 7.60 4.17
N ILE A 468 -25.24 8.89 4.49
CA ILE A 468 -26.05 9.80 3.69
C ILE A 468 -25.45 9.85 2.27
N ARG A 469 -26.29 9.81 1.24
CA ARG A 469 -25.86 9.80 -0.17
C ARG A 469 -24.84 10.93 -0.45
N HIS A 470 -23.72 10.54 -1.06
CA HIS A 470 -22.62 11.43 -1.48
C HIS A 470 -21.95 12.23 -0.36
N ARG A 471 -22.02 11.71 0.86
CA ARG A 471 -21.55 12.34 2.09
C ARG A 471 -20.84 11.31 2.98
N THR A 472 -20.07 11.78 3.95
CA THR A 472 -19.41 10.90 4.92
C THR A 472 -20.27 10.67 6.16
N GLU A 473 -21.27 11.52 6.43
CA GLU A 473 -22.17 11.38 7.57
C GLU A 473 -22.83 9.99 7.61
N VAL A 474 -22.73 9.32 8.75
CA VAL A 474 -23.31 7.99 8.98
C VAL A 474 -24.84 8.12 9.05
N ALA A 475 -25.54 7.35 8.23
CA ALA A 475 -27.00 7.26 8.24
C ALA A 475 -27.49 6.13 9.16
N GLY A 476 -26.69 5.09 9.36
CA GLY A 476 -26.98 4.01 10.29
C GLY A 476 -25.93 2.90 10.24
N PHE A 477 -26.19 1.83 10.96
CA PHE A 477 -25.41 0.60 10.95
C PHE A 477 -26.36 -0.57 10.69
N MET A 478 -25.89 -1.57 9.94
CA MET A 478 -26.64 -2.80 9.73
C MET A 478 -25.70 -4.00 9.57
N THR A 479 -26.26 -5.19 9.75
CA THR A 479 -25.59 -6.44 9.36
C THR A 479 -25.85 -6.72 7.89
N ILE A 480 -25.03 -7.58 7.29
CA ILE A 480 -25.16 -7.98 5.88
C ILE A 480 -26.18 -9.10 5.80
N LEU A 481 -27.22 -8.91 4.99
CA LEU A 481 -28.27 -9.90 4.75
C LEU A 481 -28.00 -10.77 3.52
N HIS A 482 -26.98 -10.37 2.73
CA HIS A 482 -26.63 -10.91 1.42
C HIS A 482 -27.69 -10.64 0.33
N GLY A 483 -27.24 -10.60 -0.93
CA GLY A 483 -28.10 -10.31 -2.07
C GLY A 483 -28.35 -8.82 -2.27
N ASP A 484 -29.56 -8.44 -2.71
CA ASP A 484 -29.84 -7.11 -3.32
C ASP A 484 -28.81 -6.77 -4.43
N ASP A 485 -28.40 -7.79 -5.19
CA ASP A 485 -27.41 -7.65 -6.25
C ASP A 485 -28.06 -7.60 -7.63
N ARG A 486 -27.37 -6.92 -8.56
CA ARG A 486 -27.82 -6.69 -9.94
C ARG A 486 -26.77 -7.22 -10.90
N ILE A 487 -27.07 -8.32 -11.59
CA ILE A 487 -26.14 -8.97 -12.53
C ILE A 487 -26.70 -8.86 -13.94
N TYR A 488 -26.19 -7.91 -14.74
CA TYR A 488 -26.72 -7.62 -16.08
C TYR A 488 -25.62 -7.58 -17.14
N ASN A 489 -25.85 -8.22 -18.30
CA ASN A 489 -25.00 -8.14 -19.49
C ASN A 489 -23.51 -8.52 -19.27
N ASN A 490 -23.21 -9.35 -18.27
CA ASN A 490 -21.87 -9.90 -18.08
C ASN A 490 -21.67 -11.14 -18.97
N ILE A 491 -20.44 -11.37 -19.39
CA ILE A 491 -20.01 -12.60 -20.06
C ILE A 491 -19.20 -13.42 -19.05
N PHE A 492 -19.74 -14.57 -18.66
CA PHE A 492 -19.06 -15.52 -17.78
C PHE A 492 -18.45 -16.65 -18.60
N ILE A 493 -17.18 -16.95 -18.36
CA ILE A 493 -16.46 -18.05 -19.00
C ILE A 493 -15.80 -18.88 -17.91
N GLN A 494 -16.13 -20.16 -17.80
CA GLN A 494 -15.39 -21.07 -16.93
C GLN A 494 -14.05 -21.43 -17.61
N HIS A 495 -13.03 -20.58 -17.47
CA HIS A 495 -11.72 -20.80 -18.10
C HIS A 495 -10.86 -21.83 -17.34
N TYR A 496 -10.93 -21.79 -16.01
CA TYR A 496 -10.14 -22.66 -15.15
C TYR A 496 -10.85 -23.97 -14.83
N PRO A 497 -10.13 -25.10 -14.70
CA PRO A 497 -10.75 -26.39 -14.40
C PRO A 497 -11.39 -26.40 -13.02
N VAL A 498 -12.55 -27.06 -12.92
CA VAL A 498 -13.17 -27.38 -11.63
C VAL A 498 -12.42 -28.58 -11.05
N THR A 499 -11.71 -28.35 -9.93
CA THR A 499 -10.89 -29.40 -9.30
C THR A 499 -11.62 -30.18 -8.21
N ASP A 500 -12.81 -29.71 -7.81
CA ASP A 500 -13.65 -30.35 -6.81
C ASP A 500 -15.13 -30.16 -7.18
N GLU A 501 -15.71 -31.17 -7.82
CA GLU A 501 -17.12 -31.17 -8.23
C GLU A 501 -18.08 -31.39 -7.05
N THR A 502 -17.57 -31.72 -5.87
CA THR A 502 -18.39 -31.99 -4.69
C THR A 502 -18.69 -30.73 -3.88
N LYS A 503 -17.89 -29.67 -4.07
CA LYS A 503 -18.10 -28.37 -3.42
C LYS A 503 -19.43 -27.76 -3.82
N LYS A 504 -20.25 -27.50 -2.82
CA LYS A 504 -21.52 -26.77 -2.94
C LYS A 504 -21.29 -25.28 -2.68
N PRO A 505 -22.18 -24.41 -3.16
CA PRO A 505 -22.15 -22.98 -2.80
C PRO A 505 -22.18 -22.70 -1.29
N THR A 506 -22.68 -23.64 -0.49
CA THR A 506 -22.71 -23.59 0.97
C THR A 506 -21.38 -23.91 1.63
N ASP A 507 -20.44 -24.52 0.91
CA ASP A 507 -19.15 -24.98 1.43
C ASP A 507 -18.07 -23.87 1.34
N ASN A 508 -18.51 -22.63 1.09
CA ASN A 508 -17.70 -21.42 1.04
C ASN A 508 -17.40 -20.93 2.46
N ASP A 509 -16.57 -21.64 3.21
CA ASP A 509 -16.03 -21.14 4.48
C ASP A 509 -14.65 -20.47 4.31
N TYR A 510 -14.45 -19.44 5.14
CA TYR A 510 -13.29 -18.54 5.21
C TYR A 510 -12.07 -19.23 5.84
#